data_AF-A0A926CI05-F1
#
_entry.id   AF-A0A926CI05-F1
#
_cell.length_a   1.000
_cell.length_b   1.000
_cell.length_c   1.000
_cell.angle_alpha   90.00
_cell.angle_beta   90.00
_cell.angle_gamma   90.00
#
_symmetry.space_group_name_H-M   'P 1'
#
loop_
_entity.id
_entity.type
_entity.pdbx_description
1 polymer ?
#
loop_
_entity_poly.entity_id
_entity_poly.type
_entity_poly.pdbx_seq_one_letter_code
_entity_poly.pdbx_strand_id
1 'polypeptide(L)'
;MSRDLDRGEREALAVAIELKADLVLIDDAAGRREAKRLRIRITGTVGVLRLAAERGLIDVPEALLRLRLSGFYIDENVLRP
;
A
#
# COMPACT_ATOMS: atom_id res chain seq x y z
N MET A 1 14.90 10.42 -7.16
CA MET A 1 14.10 9.19 -6.98
C MET A 1 14.57 8.14 -7.98
N SER A 2 14.41 6.85 -7.71
CA SER A 2 14.88 5.78 -8.63
C SER A 2 14.24 5.88 -10.03
N ARG A 3 14.97 5.39 -11.06
CA ARG A 3 14.45 5.24 -12.43
C ARG A 3 13.39 4.15 -12.55
N ASP A 4 13.39 3.19 -11.63
CA ASP A 4 12.47 2.03 -11.64
C ASP A 4 11.05 2.37 -11.18
N LEU A 5 10.82 3.59 -10.67
CA LEU A 5 9.49 4.05 -10.33
C LEU A 5 8.74 4.45 -11.59
N ASP A 6 7.45 4.16 -11.64
CA ASP A 6 6.61 4.79 -12.65
C ASP A 6 6.38 6.28 -12.34
N ARG A 7 5.74 7.00 -13.27
CA ARG A 7 5.48 8.44 -13.12
C ARG A 7 4.50 8.72 -11.97
N GLY A 8 3.46 7.91 -11.81
CA GLY A 8 2.45 8.08 -10.77
C GLY A 8 3.04 7.87 -9.38
N GLU A 9 3.88 6.86 -9.19
CA GLU A 9 4.55 6.61 -7.90
C GLU A 9 5.51 7.75 -7.52
N ARG A 10 6.26 8.28 -8.49
CA ARG A 10 7.11 9.45 -8.26
C ARG A 10 6.29 10.65 -7.79
N GLU A 11 5.18 10.92 -8.46
CA GLU A 11 4.29 12.02 -8.12
C GLU A 11 3.65 11.81 -6.74
N ALA A 12 3.15 10.61 -6.43
CA ALA A 12 2.56 10.29 -5.13
C ALA A 12 3.55 10.51 -3.97
N LEU A 13 4.79 10.04 -4.12
CA LEU A 13 5.83 10.23 -3.12
C LEU A 13 6.29 11.70 -3.02
N ALA A 14 6.38 12.42 -4.14
CA ALA A 14 6.70 13.84 -4.14
C ALA A 14 5.64 14.66 -3.39
N VAL A 15 4.36 14.42 -3.69
CA VAL A 15 3.23 15.04 -2.99
C VAL A 15 3.25 14.69 -1.50
N ALA A 16 3.56 13.44 -1.15
CA ALA A 16 3.67 13.05 0.25
C ALA A 16 4.78 13.79 1.01
N ILE A 17 5.92 14.03 0.37
CA ILE A 17 7.01 14.83 0.95
C ILE A 17 6.56 16.28 1.14
N GLU A 18 5.98 16.87 0.10
CA GLU A 18 5.53 18.27 0.10
C GLU A 18 4.50 18.53 1.20
N LEU A 19 3.51 17.64 1.32
CA LEU A 19 2.46 17.73 2.33
C LEU A 19 2.88 17.26 3.72
N LYS A 20 4.11 16.72 3.88
CA LYS A 20 4.57 16.04 5.10
C LYS A 20 3.56 14.97 5.57
N ALA A 21 3.07 14.18 4.62
CA ALA A 21 2.03 13.21 4.89
C ALA A 21 2.47 12.18 5.94
N ASP A 22 1.56 11.86 6.86
CA ASP A 22 1.82 10.86 7.89
C ASP A 22 1.93 9.44 7.32
N LEU A 23 1.30 9.17 6.17
CA LEU A 23 1.21 7.83 5.58
C LEU A 23 0.93 7.95 4.07
N VAL A 24 1.58 7.09 3.28
CA VAL A 24 1.34 6.98 1.83
C VAL A 24 0.89 5.57 1.48
N LEU A 25 -0.08 5.45 0.58
CA LEU A 25 -0.51 4.16 0.04
C LEU A 25 0.34 3.81 -1.19
N ILE A 26 1.07 2.69 -1.14
CA ILE A 26 1.92 2.18 -2.21
C ILE A 26 1.81 0.65 -2.27
N ASP A 27 1.41 0.13 -3.43
CA ASP A 27 1.28 -1.31 -3.65
C ASP A 27 2.43 -1.94 -4.45
N ASP A 28 3.16 -1.19 -5.27
CA ASP A 28 4.29 -1.75 -6.04
C ASP A 28 5.58 -1.84 -5.21
N ALA A 29 6.39 -2.85 -5.55
CA ALA A 29 7.65 -3.12 -4.87
C ALA A 29 8.69 -2.00 -5.05
N ALA A 30 8.76 -1.35 -6.22
CA ALA A 30 9.67 -0.25 -6.46
C ALA A 30 9.31 0.97 -5.61
N GLY A 31 8.03 1.36 -5.60
CA GLY A 31 7.51 2.41 -4.74
C GLY A 31 7.80 2.15 -3.26
N ARG A 32 7.55 0.93 -2.78
CA ARG A 32 7.83 0.55 -1.38
C ARG A 32 9.30 0.72 -1.01
N ARG A 33 10.21 0.29 -1.89
CA ARG A 33 11.66 0.44 -1.67
C ARG A 33 12.05 1.91 -1.60
N GLU A 34 11.55 2.74 -2.51
CA GLU A 34 11.88 4.16 -2.52
C GLU A 34 11.31 4.89 -1.29
N ALA A 35 10.04 4.63 -0.93
CA ALA A 35 9.43 5.24 0.25
C ALA A 35 10.21 4.91 1.53
N LYS A 36 10.68 3.66 1.67
CA LYS A 36 11.56 3.24 2.76
C LYS A 36 12.89 3.99 2.75
N ARG A 37 13.50 4.17 1.57
CA ARG A 37 14.73 4.98 1.40
C ARG A 37 14.52 6.43 1.83
N LEU A 38 13.36 6.99 1.52
CA LEU A 38 12.93 8.35 1.88
C LEU A 38 12.45 8.47 3.34
N ARG A 39 12.38 7.35 4.09
CA ARG A 39 11.85 7.28 5.46
C ARG A 39 10.40 7.76 5.59
N ILE A 40 9.62 7.58 4.54
CA ILE A 40 8.18 7.88 4.54
C ILE A 40 7.45 6.63 5.02
N ARG A 41 6.51 6.78 5.95
CA ARG A 41 5.66 5.66 6.36
C ARG A 41 4.73 5.28 5.22
N ILE A 42 4.57 3.99 5.01
CA ILE A 42 3.74 3.46 3.93
C ILE A 42 2.74 2.42 4.44
N THR A 43 1.65 2.28 3.69
CA THR A 43 0.73 1.16 3.72
C THR A 43 0.47 0.67 2.30
N GLY A 44 -0.14 -0.49 2.14
CA GLY A 44 -0.72 -0.94 0.87
C GLY A 44 -2.20 -1.23 1.02
N THR A 45 -2.85 -1.64 -0.07
CA THR A 45 -4.28 -1.97 -0.09
C THR A 45 -4.64 -3.01 0.97
N VAL A 46 -3.84 -4.07 1.14
CA VAL A 46 -4.09 -5.09 2.18
C VAL A 46 -4.01 -4.49 3.60
N GLY A 47 -3.10 -3.54 3.84
CA GLY A 47 -3.00 -2.85 5.13
C GLY A 47 -4.24 -1.99 5.42
N VAL A 48 -4.84 -1.39 4.40
CA VAL A 48 -6.11 -0.66 4.51
C VAL A 48 -7.26 -1.62 4.82
N LEU A 49 -7.34 -2.77 4.13
CA LEU A 49 -8.37 -3.77 4.40
C LEU A 49 -8.27 -4.32 5.83
N ARG A 50 -7.05 -4.63 6.31
CA ARG A 50 -6.83 -5.04 7.70
C ARG A 50 -7.30 -3.97 8.69
N LEU A 51 -7.00 -2.70 8.45
CA LEU A 51 -7.44 -1.61 9.32
C LEU A 51 -8.97 -1.46 9.33
N ALA A 52 -9.63 -1.64 8.19
CA ALA A 52 -11.09 -1.62 8.10
C ALA A 52 -11.72 -2.81 8.83
N ALA A 53 -11.11 -3.99 8.72
CA ALA A 53 -11.49 -5.19 9.44
C ALA A 53 -11.41 -5.03 10.96
N GLU A 54 -10.28 -4.50 11.47
CA GLU A 54 -10.07 -4.21 12.89
C GLU A 54 -11.11 -3.23 13.46
N ARG A 55 -11.69 -2.39 12.59
CA ARG A 55 -12.75 -1.44 12.93
C ARG A 55 -14.16 -1.99 12.73
N GLY A 56 -14.32 -3.25 12.32
CA GLY A 56 -15.61 -3.87 12.05
C GLY A 56 -16.37 -3.26 10.86
N LEU A 57 -15.67 -2.59 9.94
CA LEU A 57 -16.27 -1.90 8.79
C LEU A 57 -16.52 -2.82 7.59
N ILE A 58 -15.79 -3.94 7.52
CA ILE A 58 -15.85 -4.89 6.41
C ILE A 58 -15.77 -6.32 6.94
N ASP A 59 -16.30 -7.25 6.16
CA ASP A 59 -15.99 -8.66 6.32
C ASP A 59 -14.68 -8.99 5.61
N VAL A 60 -13.69 -9.50 6.36
CA VAL A 60 -12.31 -9.68 5.89
C VAL A 60 -12.20 -10.74 4.80
N PRO A 61 -12.76 -11.95 4.98
CA PRO A 61 -12.65 -13.01 3.98
C PRO A 61 -13.27 -12.58 2.65
N GLU A 62 -14.44 -11.93 2.68
CA GLU A 62 -15.10 -11.43 1.48
C GLU A 62 -14.29 -10.32 0.79
N ALA A 63 -13.78 -9.35 1.55
CA ALA A 63 -12.96 -8.27 0.97
C ALA A 63 -11.66 -8.80 0.34
N LEU A 64 -10.99 -9.75 0.98
CA LEU A 64 -9.79 -10.38 0.45
C LEU A 64 -10.09 -11.22 -0.80
N LEU A 65 -11.20 -11.96 -0.81
CA LEU A 65 -11.64 -12.71 -1.99
C LEU A 65 -11.86 -11.79 -3.18
N ARG A 66 -12.61 -10.70 -2.97
CA ARG A 66 -12.87 -9.70 -4.02
C ARG A 66 -11.59 -9.05 -4.54
N LEU A 67 -10.64 -8.76 -3.65
CA LEU A 67 -9.33 -8.23 -4.03
C LEU A 67 -8.54 -9.23 -4.88
N ARG A 68 -8.54 -10.52 -4.52
CA ARG A 68 -7.86 -11.56 -5.29
C ARG A 68 -8.49 -11.73 -6.68
N LEU A 69 -9.82 -11.68 -6.75
CA LEU A 69 -10.58 -11.77 -8.02
C LEU A 69 -10.37 -10.57 -8.94
N SER A 70 -9.94 -9.42 -8.43
CA SER A 70 -9.59 -8.26 -9.27
C SER A 70 -8.21 -8.41 -9.97
N GLY A 71 -7.52 -9.53 -9.77
CA GLY A 71 -6.17 -9.76 -10.26
C GLY A 71 -5.06 -9.15 -9.39
N PHE A 72 -5.40 -8.70 -8.17
CA PHE A 72 -4.40 -8.15 -7.25
C PHE A 72 -3.54 -9.27 -6.66
N TYR A 73 -2.22 -9.11 -6.73
CA TYR A 73 -1.27 -10.05 -6.13
C TYR A 73 -1.20 -9.82 -4.62
N ILE A 74 -1.54 -10.85 -3.83
CA ILE A 74 -1.39 -10.84 -2.38
C ILE A 74 -0.32 -11.86 -2.02
N ASP A 75 0.76 -11.40 -1.42
CA ASP A 75 1.75 -12.28 -0.82
C ASP A 75 1.11 -12.95 0.42
N GLU A 76 1.10 -14.28 0.46
CA GLU A 76 0.41 -15.02 1.53
C GLU A 76 1.04 -14.78 2.92
N ASN A 77 2.28 -14.29 2.98
CA ASN A 77 2.90 -13.91 4.25
C ASN A 77 2.27 -12.64 4.84
N VAL A 78 1.60 -11.81 4.03
CA VAL A 78 0.89 -10.59 4.49
C VAL A 78 -0.44 -10.94 5.15
N LEU A 79 -0.98 -12.13 4.88
CA LEU A 79 -2.23 -12.63 5.46
C LEU A 79 -2.05 -13.34 6.80
N ARG A 80 -0.80 -13.52 7.25
CA ARG A 80 -0.51 -14.16 8.54
C ARG A 80 -0.51 -13.12 9.66
N PRO A 81 -1.16 -13.40 10.80
CA PRO A 81 -1.19 -12.51 11.96
C PRO A 81 0.19 -12.34 12.60
#